data_AF-A0A654LX14-F1
#
_entry.id   AF-A0A654LX14-F1
#
_cell.length_a   1.000
_cell.length_b   1.000
_cell.length_c   1.000
_cell.angle_alpha   90.00
_cell.angle_beta   90.00
_cell.angle_gamma   90.00
#
_symmetry.space_group_name_H-M   'P 1'
#
loop_
_entity.id
_entity.type
_entity.pdbx_description
1 polymer ?
#
loop_
_entity_poly.entity_id
_entity_poly.type
_entity_poly.pdbx_seq_one_letter_code
_entity_poly.pdbx_strand_id
1 'polypeptide(L)'
;MAYKIILSSGKEIYLGLEKSVDRITIQNTLPLPPDIKIIYELSPNKSKFLNELKVHLMQMEVSTEIYPSFEKLESINLANFIYFDGFSRNKLIHEIHKLADATDLVFIMWKKFTESHLPSDGQKS
;
A
#
# COMPACT_ATOMS: atom_id res chain seq x y z
N MET A 1 22.20 -0.51 -3.78
CA MET A 1 22.08 0.91 -3.37
C MET A 1 20.60 1.23 -3.33
N ALA A 2 20.13 1.89 -2.27
CA ALA A 2 18.74 2.29 -2.13
C ALA A 2 18.65 3.82 -2.01
N TYR A 3 17.69 4.42 -2.70
CA TYR A 3 17.40 5.85 -2.64
C TYR A 3 16.02 6.06 -2.04
N LYS A 4 15.86 7.15 -1.30
CA LYS A 4 14.57 7.60 -0.77
C LYS A 4 14.15 8.85 -1.53
N ILE A 5 12.93 8.83 -2.05
CA ILE A 5 12.27 9.95 -2.69
C ILE A 5 11.19 10.44 -1.74
N ILE A 6 11.18 11.74 -1.49
CA ILE A 6 10.11 12.41 -0.74
C ILE A 6 9.33 13.24 -1.76
N LEU A 7 8.06 12.91 -1.95
CA LEU A 7 7.16 13.67 -2.82
C LEU A 7 6.74 14.97 -2.13
N SER A 8 6.25 15.94 -2.91
CA SER A 8 5.70 17.19 -2.36
C SER A 8 4.51 16.96 -1.41
N SER A 9 3.83 15.83 -1.54
CA SER A 9 2.79 15.36 -0.62
C SER A 9 3.31 14.86 0.73
N GLY A 10 4.64 14.80 0.93
CA GLY A 10 5.29 14.24 2.11
C GLY A 10 5.45 12.72 2.08
N LYS A 11 4.93 12.04 1.04
CA LYS A 11 5.04 10.58 0.90
C LYS A 11 6.47 10.15 0.60
N GLU A 12 6.87 9.06 1.22
CA GLU A 12 8.19 8.46 1.04
C GLU A 12 8.07 7.26 0.10
N ILE A 13 8.88 7.24 -0.95
CA ILE A 13 9.00 6.13 -1.89
C ILE A 13 10.47 5.72 -1.96
N TYR A 14 10.72 4.42 -1.91
CA TYR A 14 12.07 3.86 -1.90
C TYR A 14 12.38 3.25 -3.26
N LEU A 15 13.53 3.59 -3.81
CA LEU A 15 14.08 3.00 -5.02
C LEU A 15 15.21 2.05 -4.65
N GLY A 16 15.13 0.80 -5.05
CA GLY A 16 16.19 -0.19 -4.95
C GLY A 16 16.73 -0.55 -6.33
N LEU A 17 18.04 -0.73 -6.45
CA LEU A 17 18.64 -1.30 -7.65
C LEU A 17 18.99 -2.77 -7.39
N GLU A 18 18.36 -3.67 -8.15
CA GLU A 18 18.55 -5.11 -8.05
C GLU A 18 19.36 -5.62 -9.25
N LYS A 19 20.69 -5.75 -9.05
CA LYS A 19 21.63 -6.15 -10.12
C LYS A 19 21.48 -7.59 -10.58
N SER A 20 20.95 -8.49 -9.74
CA SER A 20 20.83 -9.91 -10.09
C SER A 20 19.77 -10.17 -11.17
N VAL A 21 18.84 -9.23 -11.35
CA VAL A 21 17.70 -9.33 -12.26
C VAL A 21 17.52 -8.05 -13.09
N ASP A 22 18.56 -7.21 -13.15
CA ASP A 22 18.64 -5.98 -13.95
C ASP A 22 17.37 -5.12 -13.92
N ARG A 23 16.95 -4.73 -12.71
CA ARG A 23 15.76 -3.90 -12.51
C ARG A 23 15.92 -2.85 -11.42
N ILE A 24 15.07 -1.84 -11.51
CA ILE A 24 14.77 -0.89 -10.44
C ILE A 24 13.50 -1.36 -9.76
N THR A 25 13.54 -1.48 -8.44
CA THR A 25 12.39 -1.71 -7.58
C THR A 25 11.95 -0.39 -6.98
N ILE A 26 10.67 -0.10 -7.08
CA ILE A 26 10.04 1.11 -6.57
C ILE A 26 9.04 0.62 -5.53
N GLN A 27 9.26 0.95 -4.26
CA GLN A 27 8.48 0.36 -3.18
C GLN A 27 8.07 1.38 -2.12
N ASN A 28 6.97 1.08 -1.45
CA ASN A 28 6.47 1.81 -0.32
C ASN A 28 5.91 0.81 0.70
N THR A 29 6.45 0.85 1.91
CA THR A 29 5.99 0.01 3.01
C THR A 29 5.14 0.87 3.94
N LEU A 30 3.88 0.49 4.06
CA LEU A 30 2.88 1.19 4.85
C LEU A 30 2.63 0.41 6.15
N PRO A 31 3.23 0.83 7.28
CA PRO A 31 2.88 0.24 8.56
C PRO A 31 1.45 0.62 8.93
N LEU A 32 0.70 -0.33 9.49
CA LEU A 32 -0.63 -0.04 10.00
C LEU A 32 -0.52 0.77 11.30
N PRO A 33 -1.27 1.89 11.41
CA PRO A 33 -1.39 2.60 12.67
C PRO A 33 -1.94 1.70 13.79
N PRO A 34 -1.48 1.83 15.04
CA PRO A 34 -1.86 0.93 16.14
C PRO A 34 -3.37 0.87 16.42
N ASP A 35 -4.07 1.99 16.26
CA ASP A 35 -5.52 2.12 16.39
C ASP A 35 -6.26 1.31 15.32
N ILE A 36 -5.79 1.39 14.06
CA ILE A 36 -6.36 0.63 12.94
C ILE A 36 -6.09 -0.88 13.11
N LYS A 37 -4.91 -1.24 13.63
CA LYS A 37 -4.52 -2.64 13.85
C LYS A 37 -5.50 -3.36 14.77
N ILE A 38 -5.90 -2.73 15.87
CA ILE A 38 -6.87 -3.31 16.83
C ILE A 38 -8.23 -3.53 16.15
N ILE A 39 -8.73 -2.53 15.41
CA ILE A 39 -10.02 -2.62 14.71
C ILE A 39 -9.98 -3.76 13.68
N TYR A 40 -8.87 -3.88 12.95
CA TYR A 40 -8.67 -4.91 11.95
C TYR A 40 -8.63 -6.32 12.56
N GLU A 41 -7.85 -6.53 13.62
CA GLU A 41 -7.70 -7.84 14.27
C GLU A 41 -9.04 -8.37 14.81
N LEU A 42 -9.88 -7.47 15.35
CA LEU A 42 -11.19 -7.78 15.92
C LEU A 42 -12.32 -7.87 14.88
N SER A 43 -12.09 -7.40 13.65
CA SER A 43 -13.15 -7.34 12.64
C SER A 43 -13.45 -8.72 12.04
N PRO A 44 -14.74 -9.11 11.95
CA PRO A 44 -15.14 -10.31 11.21
C PRO A 44 -15.00 -10.13 9.69
N ASN A 45 -14.85 -8.90 9.20
CA ASN A 45 -14.81 -8.56 7.78
C ASN A 45 -13.39 -8.38 7.23
N LYS A 46 -12.35 -8.70 8.02
CA LYS A 46 -10.94 -8.54 7.63
C LYS A 46 -10.60 -9.16 6.27
N SER A 47 -11.17 -10.33 5.95
CA SER A 47 -10.93 -11.06 4.69
C SER A 47 -11.54 -10.40 3.50
N LYS A 48 -12.75 -9.89 3.66
CA LYS A 48 -13.43 -9.13 2.62
C LYS A 48 -12.64 -7.86 2.31
N PHE A 49 -12.28 -7.10 3.34
CA PHE A 49 -11.50 -5.86 3.20
C PHE A 49 -10.18 -6.08 2.45
N LEU A 50 -9.36 -7.05 2.89
CA LEU A 50 -8.07 -7.28 2.26
C LEU A 50 -8.18 -7.84 0.84
N ASN A 51 -9.20 -8.66 0.55
CA ASN A 51 -9.43 -9.14 -0.81
C ASN A 51 -9.82 -8.00 -1.74
N GLU A 52 -10.74 -7.13 -1.31
CA GLU A 52 -11.11 -5.92 -2.06
C GLU A 52 -9.89 -5.02 -2.30
N LEU A 53 -9.07 -4.80 -1.27
CA LEU A 53 -7.86 -4.00 -1.38
C LEU A 53 -6.88 -4.61 -2.40
N LYS A 54 -6.61 -5.92 -2.32
CA LYS A 54 -5.75 -6.61 -3.26
C LYS A 54 -6.27 -6.53 -4.69
N VAL A 55 -7.56 -6.67 -4.91
CA VAL A 55 -8.17 -6.57 -6.23
C VAL A 55 -7.93 -5.18 -6.82
N HIS A 56 -8.17 -4.12 -6.05
CA HIS A 56 -7.94 -2.76 -6.54
C HIS A 56 -6.45 -2.48 -6.83
N LEU A 57 -5.54 -2.92 -5.95
CA LEU A 57 -4.10 -2.76 -6.17
C LEU A 57 -3.61 -3.55 -7.39
N MET A 58 -4.16 -4.75 -7.61
CA MET A 58 -3.89 -5.56 -8.80
C MET A 58 -4.38 -4.86 -10.07
N GLN A 59 -5.55 -4.22 -10.05
CA GLN A 59 -6.07 -3.42 -11.17
C GLN A 59 -5.19 -2.21 -11.49
N MET A 60 -4.46 -1.68 -10.50
CA MET A 60 -3.46 -0.64 -10.68
C MET A 60 -2.08 -1.18 -11.12
N GLU A 61 -1.97 -2.50 -11.32
CA GLU A 61 -0.73 -3.21 -11.65
C GLU A 61 0.34 -3.06 -10.55
N VAL A 62 -0.07 -2.96 -9.28
CA VAL A 62 0.83 -2.81 -8.14
C VAL A 62 0.98 -4.14 -7.42
N SER A 63 2.23 -4.60 -7.29
CA SER A 63 2.55 -5.79 -6.49
C SER A 63 2.32 -5.48 -5.03
N THR A 64 1.59 -6.37 -4.34
CA THR A 64 1.22 -6.18 -2.94
C THR A 64 1.64 -7.38 -2.12
N GLU A 65 2.39 -7.13 -1.06
CA GLU A 65 2.78 -8.13 -0.07
C GLU A 65 2.27 -7.71 1.32
N ILE A 66 1.76 -8.68 2.06
CA ILE A 66 1.19 -8.48 3.39
C ILE A 66 2.13 -9.10 4.42
N TYR A 67 2.51 -8.32 5.42
CA TYR A 67 3.43 -8.75 6.47
C TYR A 67 2.80 -8.61 7.87
N PRO A 68 3.11 -9.52 8.83
CA PRO A 68 3.72 -10.83 8.61
C PRO A 68 2.71 -11.86 8.09
N SER A 69 1.41 -11.60 8.30
CA SER A 69 0.34 -12.47 7.85
C SER A 69 -0.95 -11.69 7.67
N PHE A 70 -1.87 -12.32 6.94
CA PHE A 70 -3.23 -11.84 6.77
C PHE A 70 -3.94 -11.55 8.11
N GLU A 71 -3.75 -12.38 9.13
CA GLU A 71 -4.46 -12.22 10.42
C GLU A 71 -3.98 -11.04 11.25
N LYS A 72 -2.66 -10.76 11.22
CA LYS A 72 -2.04 -9.73 12.07
C LYS A 72 -1.84 -8.39 11.38
N LEU A 73 -1.71 -8.41 10.05
CA LEU A 73 -1.54 -7.25 9.15
C LEU A 73 -0.78 -6.09 9.82
N GLU A 74 0.54 -6.19 9.91
CA GLU A 74 1.38 -5.14 10.50
C GLU A 74 1.80 -4.09 9.48
N SER A 75 2.03 -4.52 8.25
CA SER A 75 2.31 -3.61 7.15
C SER A 75 1.86 -4.18 5.82
N ILE A 76 1.67 -3.26 4.88
CA ILE A 76 1.43 -3.56 3.48
C ILE A 76 2.62 -3.02 2.70
N ASN A 77 3.32 -3.91 2.00
CA ASN A 77 4.36 -3.50 1.07
C ASN A 77 3.76 -3.41 -0.33
N LEU A 78 3.90 -2.24 -0.94
CA LEU A 78 3.52 -1.97 -2.31
C LEU A 78 4.80 -1.86 -3.13
N ALA A 79 4.86 -2.52 -4.28
CA ALA A 79 6.03 -2.48 -5.14
C ALA A 79 5.69 -2.53 -6.63
N ASN A 80 6.46 -1.79 -7.41
CA ASN A 80 6.54 -1.87 -8.86
C ASN A 80 7.99 -2.09 -9.30
N PHE A 81 8.16 -2.57 -10.53
CA PHE A 81 9.47 -2.93 -11.07
C PHE A 81 9.65 -2.36 -12.47
N ILE A 82 10.85 -1.85 -12.74
CA ILE A 82 11.27 -1.43 -14.08
C ILE A 82 12.53 -2.18 -14.44
N TYR A 83 12.43 -3.13 -15.38
CA TYR A 83 13.60 -3.75 -15.99
C TYR A 83 14.39 -2.73 -16.82
N PHE A 84 15.72 -2.86 -16.85
CA PHE A 84 16.61 -1.88 -17.47
C PHE A 84 16.43 -1.76 -18.99
N ASP A 85 16.03 -2.84 -19.66
CA ASP A 85 15.69 -2.86 -21.09
C ASP A 85 14.47 -1.96 -21.43
N GLY A 86 13.56 -1.80 -20.48
CA GLY A 86 12.38 -0.95 -20.59
C GLY A 86 12.49 0.37 -19.81
N PHE A 87 13.68 0.75 -19.34
CA PHE A 87 13.86 1.94 -18.52
C PHE A 87 13.74 3.22 -19.33
N SER A 88 12.98 4.18 -18.80
CA SER A 88 13.03 5.57 -19.22
C SER A 88 12.70 6.47 -18.04
N ARG A 89 13.13 7.74 -18.12
CA ARG A 89 12.77 8.75 -17.10
C ARG A 89 11.26 8.87 -16.92
N ASN A 90 10.50 8.88 -18.02
CA ASN A 90 9.04 8.99 -17.97
C ASN A 90 8.41 7.78 -17.30
N LYS A 91 8.90 6.57 -17.59
CA LYS A 91 8.42 5.34 -16.94
C LYS A 91 8.73 5.34 -15.44
N LEU A 92 9.93 5.78 -15.04
CA LEU A 92 10.27 5.92 -13.63
C LEU A 92 9.32 6.88 -12.91
N ILE A 93 9.10 8.07 -13.47
CA ILE A 93 8.18 9.06 -12.89
C ILE A 93 6.76 8.49 -12.80
N HIS A 94 6.28 7.85 -13.87
CA HIS A 94 4.96 7.22 -13.92
C HIS A 94 4.78 6.18 -12.82
N GLU A 95 5.74 5.26 -12.67
CA GLU A 95 5.67 4.20 -11.66
C GLU A 95 5.77 4.75 -10.22
N ILE A 96 6.53 5.83 -9.99
CA ILE A 96 6.55 6.55 -8.70
C ILE A 96 5.16 7.12 -8.39
N HIS A 97 4.52 7.80 -9.34
CA HIS A 97 3.19 8.38 -9.12
C HIS A 97 2.12 7.30 -8.96
N LYS A 98 2.16 6.24 -9.77
CA LYS A 98 1.27 5.07 -9.62
C LYS A 98 1.34 4.49 -8.20
N LEU A 99 2.55 4.36 -7.65
CA LEU A 99 2.74 3.86 -6.28
C LEU A 99 2.22 4.85 -5.22
N ALA A 100 2.34 6.16 -5.46
CA ALA A 100 1.77 7.19 -4.60
C ALA A 100 0.24 7.16 -4.60
N ASP A 101 -0.39 6.95 -5.76
CA ASP A 101 -1.84 6.83 -5.89
C ASP A 101 -2.36 5.55 -5.22
N ALA A 102 -1.63 4.43 -5.38
CA ALA A 102 -1.93 3.18 -4.70
C ALA A 102 -1.82 3.31 -3.18
N THR A 103 -0.87 4.10 -2.70
CA THR A 103 -0.75 4.45 -1.28
C THR A 103 -1.97 5.21 -0.78
N ASP A 104 -2.46 6.19 -1.53
CA ASP A 104 -3.68 6.92 -1.18
C ASP A 104 -4.91 6.01 -1.13
N LEU A 105 -5.04 5.09 -2.10
CA LEU A 105 -6.11 4.10 -2.10
C LEU A 105 -6.09 3.26 -0.81
N VAL A 106 -4.93 2.77 -0.38
CA VAL A 106 -4.79 2.01 0.87
C VAL A 106 -5.31 2.83 2.06
N PHE A 107 -4.90 4.10 2.18
CA PHE A 107 -5.38 4.98 3.26
C PHE A 107 -6.89 5.23 3.20
N ILE A 108 -7.44 5.46 2.00
CA ILE A 108 -8.88 5.67 1.81
C ILE A 108 -9.67 4.42 2.20
N MET A 109 -9.20 3.24 1.80
CA MET A 109 -9.85 1.97 2.12
C MET A 109 -9.77 1.67 3.61
N TRP A 110 -8.63 1.91 4.27
CA TRP A 110 -8.52 1.79 5.72
C TRP A 110 -9.50 2.70 6.45
N LYS A 111 -9.57 3.98 6.06
CA LYS A 111 -10.50 4.93 6.67
C LYS A 111 -11.95 4.45 6.55
N LYS A 112 -12.37 4.01 5.36
CA LYS A 112 -13.72 3.44 5.16
C LYS A 112 -13.95 2.20 6.03
N PHE A 113 -12.94 1.33 6.13
CA PHE A 113 -13.02 0.13 6.94
C PHE A 113 -13.18 0.46 8.42
N THR A 114 -12.38 1.37 8.97
CA THR A 114 -12.49 1.75 10.39
C THR A 114 -13.78 2.50 10.71
N GLU A 115 -14.22 3.42 9.85
CA GLU A 115 -15.50 4.14 10.01
C GLU A 115 -16.69 3.18 10.05
N SER A 116 -16.66 2.08 9.27
CA SER A 116 -17.72 1.07 9.29
C SER A 116 -17.76 0.18 10.56
N HIS A 117 -16.71 0.23 11.39
CA HIS A 117 -16.59 -0.56 12.63
C HIS A 117 -16.61 0.31 13.90
N LEU A 118 -16.73 1.62 13.77
CA LEU A 118 -17.03 2.49 14.91
C LEU A 118 -18.48 2.24 15.36
N PRO A 119 -18.77 2.21 16.67
CA PRO A 119 -20.13 2.26 17.14
C PRO A 119 -20.81 3.49 16.54
N SER A 120 -21.98 3.33 15.95
CA SER A 120 -22.83 4.47 15.59
C SER A 120 -23.31 5.12 16.88
N ASP A 121 -22.51 6.02 17.45
CA ASP A 121 -22.94 6.83 18.58
C ASP A 121 -24.12 7.69 18.13
N GLY A 122 -25.33 7.31 18.55
CA GLY A 122 -26.48 8.21 18.58
C GLY A 122 -27.61 7.96 17.57
N GLN A 123 -28.13 6.73 17.45
CA GLN A 123 -29.58 6.58 17.31
C GLN A 123 -30.18 6.44 18.72
N LYS A 124 -30.24 7.56 19.45
CA LYS A 124 -31.14 7.65 20.60
C LYS A 124 -32.56 7.84 20.07
N SER A 125 -33.39 6.84 20.34
CA SER A 125 -34.86 6.91 20.25
C SER A 125 -35.44 8.05 21.09
#